data_AF-R1BQC6-F1
#
_entry.id   AF-R1BQC6-F1
#
_cell.length_a   1.000
_cell.length_b   1.000
_cell.length_c   1.000
_cell.angle_alpha   90.00
_cell.angle_beta   90.00
_cell.angle_gamma   90.00
#
_symmetry.space_group_name_H-M   'P 1'
#
loop_
_entity.id
_entity.type
_entity.pdbx_description
1 polymer ?
#
loop_
_entity_poly.entity_id
_entity_poly.type
_entity_poly.pdbx_seq_one_letter_code
_entity_poly.pdbx_strand_id
1 'polypeptide(L)'
;MPSPQHHHSLFALGLGLALGLALPHVLRLRRRRGLGGSTVKAGLTDTRAVRLPRRVLTDFLAACFTAAGAAPAHAAQAADVLAYADSRGIPSHGANRADTYANEIEAKLVDGVASPVVERSSGCTAVIDGRNALGAVVCNLAMETALRLAKEHGVGV
;
A
#
# COMPACT_ATOMS: atom_id res chain seq x y z
N MET A 1 -52.93 23.40 14.36
CA MET A 1 -54.30 22.98 14.01
C MET A 1 -54.69 23.65 12.70
N PRO A 2 -55.37 22.99 11.74
CA PRO A 2 -56.12 21.73 11.86
C PRO A 2 -55.65 20.59 10.92
N SER A 3 -55.65 19.36 11.43
CA SER A 3 -56.21 18.16 10.76
C SER A 3 -57.72 18.11 11.10
N PRO A 4 -58.59 17.17 10.65
CA PRO A 4 -58.35 15.86 9.97
C PRO A 4 -59.34 15.60 8.81
N GLN A 5 -59.28 14.43 8.14
CA GLN A 5 -60.45 13.56 7.90
C GLN A 5 -60.01 12.10 7.69
N HIS A 6 -60.75 11.21 8.35
CA HIS A 6 -60.63 9.76 8.40
C HIS A 6 -61.43 9.09 7.28
N HIS A 7 -61.00 7.92 6.81
CA HIS A 7 -61.93 6.86 6.38
C HIS A 7 -61.44 5.48 6.82
N HIS A 8 -62.41 4.72 7.33
CA HIS A 8 -62.34 3.41 7.96
C HIS A 8 -62.22 2.26 6.94
N SER A 9 -61.66 1.10 7.35
CA SER A 9 -62.38 -0.19 7.35
C SER A 9 -61.56 -1.35 7.93
N LEU A 10 -62.22 -2.13 8.79
CA LEU A 10 -61.83 -3.37 9.47
C LEU A 10 -62.17 -4.61 8.62
N PHE A 11 -61.72 -5.79 9.11
CA PHE A 11 -62.02 -7.20 8.70
C PHE A 11 -61.08 -7.78 7.63
N ALA A 12 -60.56 -9.02 7.71
CA ALA A 12 -60.86 -10.18 8.54
C ALA A 12 -59.66 -11.16 8.63
N LEU A 13 -59.71 -12.03 9.65
CA LEU A 13 -58.88 -13.22 9.86
C LEU A 13 -58.90 -14.22 8.69
N GLY A 14 -57.79 -14.94 8.50
CA GLY A 14 -57.70 -16.15 7.69
C GLY A 14 -56.44 -16.95 7.97
N LEU A 15 -56.59 -18.05 8.72
CA LEU A 15 -55.60 -19.07 9.06
C LEU A 15 -55.05 -19.78 7.80
N GLY A 16 -53.74 -20.08 7.75
CA GLY A 16 -53.15 -20.90 6.69
C GLY A 16 -51.81 -21.52 7.08
N LEU A 17 -51.83 -22.83 7.29
CA LEU A 17 -50.77 -23.70 7.81
C LEU A 17 -49.59 -23.91 6.83
N ALA A 18 -48.38 -24.02 7.40
CA ALA A 18 -47.27 -24.93 7.08
C ALA A 18 -46.88 -25.27 5.62
N LEU A 19 -45.61 -25.02 5.28
CA LEU A 19 -44.61 -25.94 4.68
C LEU A 19 -43.35 -25.06 4.42
N GLY A 20 -42.17 -25.34 4.98
CA GLY A 20 -41.32 -26.44 4.56
C GLY A 20 -40.29 -25.93 3.53
N LEU A 21 -39.01 -25.92 3.94
CA LEU A 21 -37.76 -26.03 3.16
C LEU A 21 -36.74 -24.92 3.38
N ALA A 22 -35.58 -25.38 3.86
CA ALA A 22 -34.35 -24.65 4.07
C ALA A 22 -33.74 -24.14 2.76
N LEU A 23 -33.21 -22.91 2.76
CA LEU A 23 -32.24 -22.45 1.78
C LEU A 23 -30.94 -22.00 2.49
N PRO A 24 -29.86 -22.81 2.46
CA PRO A 24 -28.53 -22.32 2.75
C PRO A 24 -27.86 -21.91 1.43
N HIS A 25 -28.11 -20.68 0.97
CA HIS A 25 -27.36 -20.08 -0.14
C HIS A 25 -26.40 -18.99 0.37
N VAL A 26 -25.50 -19.36 1.27
CA VAL A 26 -24.23 -18.64 1.42
C VAL A 26 -23.22 -19.33 0.52
N LEU A 27 -23.00 -18.73 -0.64
CA LEU A 27 -21.94 -19.07 -1.59
C LEU A 27 -20.60 -19.19 -0.84
N ARG A 28 -20.17 -20.44 -0.62
CA ARG A 28 -18.76 -20.74 -0.35
C ARG A 28 -17.98 -20.34 -1.61
N LEU A 29 -17.35 -19.18 -1.58
CA LEU A 29 -16.35 -18.79 -2.57
C LEU A 29 -15.21 -19.80 -2.47
N ARG A 30 -15.28 -20.83 -3.32
CA ARG A 30 -14.23 -21.82 -3.49
C ARG A 30 -13.05 -21.09 -4.13
N ARG A 31 -12.13 -20.61 -3.29
CA ARG A 31 -10.83 -20.06 -3.70
C ARG A 31 -10.15 -21.12 -4.57
N ARG A 32 -10.23 -20.99 -5.90
CA ARG A 32 -9.36 -21.71 -6.83
C ARG A 32 -7.95 -21.24 -6.51
N ARG A 33 -7.23 -21.99 -5.68
CA ARG A 33 -5.77 -21.98 -5.67
C ARG A 33 -5.33 -22.47 -7.05
N GLY A 34 -5.22 -21.54 -7.98
CA GLY A 34 -4.43 -21.74 -9.19
C GLY A 34 -2.99 -21.99 -8.75
N LEU A 35 -2.48 -23.16 -9.12
CA LEU A 35 -1.09 -23.53 -9.07
C LEU A 35 -0.31 -22.63 -10.04
N GLY A 36 -0.04 -21.40 -9.64
CA GLY A 36 1.03 -20.57 -10.19
C GLY A 36 2.21 -20.71 -9.24
N GLY A 37 2.99 -21.78 -9.41
CA GLY A 37 4.27 -21.89 -8.72
C GLY A 37 5.11 -20.68 -9.12
N SER A 38 5.43 -19.82 -8.15
CA SER A 38 6.41 -18.76 -8.32
C SER A 38 7.72 -19.41 -8.81
N THR A 39 8.03 -19.21 -10.08
CA THR A 39 9.25 -19.67 -10.75
C THR A 39 10.52 -19.10 -10.10
N VAL A 40 10.37 -18.10 -9.22
CA VAL A 40 11.46 -17.46 -8.50
C VAL A 40 12.10 -18.39 -7.46
N LYS A 41 11.36 -19.36 -6.90
CA LYS A 41 11.89 -20.22 -5.82
C LYS A 41 12.89 -21.30 -6.27
N ALA A 42 12.95 -21.63 -7.56
CA ALA A 42 13.81 -22.71 -8.06
C ALA A 42 15.28 -22.29 -8.28
N GLY A 43 15.63 -21.01 -8.16
CA GLY A 43 16.94 -20.46 -8.55
C GLY A 43 17.94 -20.16 -7.43
N LEU A 44 17.55 -20.17 -6.15
CA LEU A 44 18.47 -19.87 -5.03
C LEU A 44 19.10 -21.16 -4.46
N THR A 45 19.96 -21.82 -5.24
CA THR A 45 20.79 -22.95 -4.77
C THR A 45 22.26 -22.58 -4.60
N ASP A 46 22.69 -21.39 -5.03
CA ASP A 46 24.03 -20.86 -4.80
C ASP A 46 24.01 -19.81 -3.69
N THR A 47 24.56 -20.17 -2.51
CA THR A 47 24.70 -19.29 -1.33
C THR A 47 25.96 -18.43 -1.37
N ARG A 48 26.66 -18.34 -2.51
CA ARG A 48 27.84 -17.48 -2.64
C ARG A 48 27.49 -16.01 -2.39
N ALA A 49 28.14 -15.43 -1.39
CA ALA A 49 28.09 -14.00 -1.14
C ALA A 49 28.83 -13.24 -2.25
N VAL A 50 28.17 -12.23 -2.83
CA VAL A 50 28.77 -11.32 -3.82
C VAL A 50 28.95 -9.95 -3.15
N ARG A 51 30.12 -9.33 -3.34
CA ARG A 51 30.37 -7.95 -2.93
C ARG A 51 30.18 -7.03 -4.11
N LEU A 52 29.34 -6.01 -3.93
CA LEU A 52 29.04 -5.01 -4.95
C LEU A 52 29.29 -3.61 -4.36
N PRO A 53 29.78 -2.64 -5.16
CA PRO A 53 29.75 -1.24 -4.77
C PRO A 53 28.30 -0.78 -4.53
N ARG A 54 28.06 0.04 -3.49
CA ARG A 54 26.70 0.54 -3.16
C ARG A 54 26.01 1.15 -4.38
N ARG A 55 26.73 1.96 -5.16
CA ARG A 55 26.21 2.59 -6.37
C ARG A 55 25.67 1.58 -7.38
N VAL A 56 26.38 0.48 -7.61
CA VAL A 56 25.95 -0.58 -8.55
C VAL A 56 24.64 -1.20 -8.08
N LEU A 57 24.51 -1.45 -6.77
CA LEU A 57 23.26 -1.96 -6.19
C LEU A 57 22.12 -0.94 -6.31
N THR A 58 22.39 0.34 -6.02
CA THR A 58 21.40 1.42 -6.16
C THR A 58 20.90 1.53 -7.60
N ASP A 59 21.80 1.57 -8.58
CA ASP A 59 21.44 1.72 -10.00
C ASP A 59 20.62 0.51 -10.48
N PHE A 60 20.99 -0.71 -10.05
CA PHE A 60 20.24 -1.93 -10.34
C PHE A 60 18.81 -1.88 -9.77
N LEU A 61 18.66 -1.54 -8.49
CA LEU A 61 17.35 -1.44 -7.84
C LEU A 61 16.47 -0.36 -8.48
N ALA A 62 17.05 0.80 -8.81
CA ALA A 62 16.33 1.87 -9.48
C ALA A 62 15.83 1.44 -10.87
N ALA A 63 16.65 0.70 -11.62
CA ALA A 63 16.24 0.13 -12.90
C ALA A 63 15.08 -0.88 -12.74
N CYS A 64 15.14 -1.76 -11.74
CA CYS A 64 14.05 -2.70 -11.43
C CYS A 64 12.73 -1.97 -11.11
N PHE A 65 12.76 -0.97 -10.23
CA PHE A 65 11.53 -0.24 -9.86
C PHE A 65 10.98 0.62 -11.00
N THR A 66 11.85 1.18 -11.83
CA THR A 66 11.42 1.90 -13.04
C THR A 66 10.75 0.94 -14.02
N ALA A 67 11.33 -0.25 -14.23
CA ALA A 67 10.76 -1.29 -15.09
C ALA A 67 9.40 -1.80 -14.55
N ALA A 68 9.25 -1.87 -13.22
CA ALA A 68 7.99 -2.21 -12.57
C ALA A 68 6.89 -1.14 -12.72
N GLY A 69 7.25 0.09 -13.13
CA GLY A 69 6.30 1.18 -13.42
C GLY A 69 6.42 2.41 -12.52
N ALA A 70 7.44 2.52 -11.66
CA ALA A 70 7.68 3.73 -10.89
C ALA A 70 8.30 4.85 -11.73
N ALA A 71 8.02 6.10 -11.37
CA ALA A 71 8.72 7.25 -11.94
C ALA A 71 10.23 7.15 -11.63
N PRO A 72 11.14 7.49 -12.56
CA PRO A 72 12.58 7.33 -12.35
C PRO A 72 13.12 8.00 -11.07
N ALA A 73 12.58 9.18 -10.74
CA ALA A 73 12.94 9.89 -9.51
C ALA A 73 12.49 9.13 -8.24
N HIS A 74 11.30 8.55 -8.24
CA HIS A 74 10.78 7.77 -7.12
C HIS A 74 11.53 6.44 -6.95
N ALA A 75 11.83 5.78 -8.08
CA ALA A 75 12.64 4.57 -8.12
C ALA A 75 14.03 4.81 -7.51
N ALA A 76 14.68 5.92 -7.87
CA ALA A 76 15.98 6.30 -7.31
C ALA A 76 15.93 6.51 -5.78
N GLN A 77 14.88 7.18 -5.27
CA GLN A 77 14.71 7.39 -3.83
C GLN A 77 14.53 6.07 -3.06
N ALA A 78 13.68 5.16 -3.56
CA ALA A 78 13.51 3.85 -2.93
C ALA A 78 14.81 3.03 -2.99
N ALA A 79 15.47 2.99 -4.15
CA ALA A 79 16.73 2.27 -4.35
C ALA A 79 17.85 2.75 -3.42
N ASP A 80 17.95 4.07 -3.19
CA ASP A 80 18.97 4.64 -2.32
C ASP A 80 18.81 4.18 -0.86
N VAL A 81 17.58 4.15 -0.36
CA VAL A 81 17.25 3.68 1.00
C VAL A 81 17.53 2.20 1.18
N LEU A 82 17.13 1.36 0.21
CA LEU A 82 17.37 -0.08 0.28
C LEU A 82 18.88 -0.41 0.20
N ALA A 83 19.60 0.20 -0.74
CA ALA A 83 21.04 0.02 -0.85
C ALA A 83 21.79 0.59 0.37
N TYR A 84 21.29 1.67 0.97
CA TYR A 84 21.81 2.18 2.24
C TYR A 84 21.62 1.17 3.37
N ALA A 85 20.45 0.56 3.52
CA ALA A 85 20.20 -0.47 4.53
C ALA A 85 21.17 -1.66 4.40
N ASP A 86 21.42 -2.16 3.19
CA ASP A 86 22.41 -3.22 2.97
C ASP A 86 23.83 -2.77 3.33
N SER A 87 24.23 -1.55 2.96
CA SER A 87 25.54 -1.00 3.31
C SER A 87 25.75 -0.86 4.82
N ARG A 88 24.65 -0.76 5.59
CA ARG A 88 24.63 -0.71 7.05
C ARG A 88 24.53 -2.09 7.71
N GLY A 89 24.47 -3.17 6.91
CA GLY A 89 24.32 -4.53 7.43
C GLY A 89 22.90 -4.85 7.93
N ILE A 90 21.87 -4.20 7.38
CA ILE A 90 20.45 -4.41 7.72
C ILE A 90 19.72 -5.07 6.53
N PRO A 91 20.03 -6.33 6.21
CA PRO A 91 19.54 -6.98 4.99
C PRO A 91 18.01 -7.17 4.97
N SER A 92 17.36 -7.17 6.14
CA SER A 92 15.89 -7.25 6.25
C SER A 92 15.17 -6.03 5.69
N HIS A 93 15.88 -4.92 5.45
CA HIS A 93 15.35 -3.67 4.92
C HIS A 93 16.08 -3.22 3.63
N GLY A 94 17.00 -4.04 3.12
CA GLY A 94 17.76 -3.77 1.90
C GLY A 94 17.19 -4.44 0.66
N ALA A 95 18.06 -4.90 -0.24
CA ALA A 95 17.72 -5.47 -1.54
C ALA A 95 16.80 -6.70 -1.45
N ASN A 96 16.75 -7.40 -0.31
CA ASN A 96 15.79 -8.48 -0.07
C ASN A 96 14.32 -8.04 -0.16
N ARG A 97 14.04 -6.73 -0.08
CA ARG A 97 12.70 -6.15 -0.26
C ARG A 97 12.37 -5.80 -1.71
N ALA A 98 13.35 -5.88 -2.62
CA ALA A 98 13.20 -5.41 -3.99
C ALA A 98 12.08 -6.15 -4.74
N ASP A 99 12.00 -7.47 -4.60
CA ASP A 99 10.94 -8.28 -5.22
C ASP A 99 9.54 -7.86 -4.72
N THR A 100 9.38 -7.62 -3.42
CA THR A 100 8.11 -7.13 -2.86
C THR A 100 7.72 -5.77 -3.45
N TYR A 101 8.66 -4.82 -3.49
CA TYR A 101 8.40 -3.49 -4.03
C TYR A 101 8.03 -3.53 -5.51
N ALA A 102 8.78 -4.29 -6.32
CA ALA A 102 8.50 -4.44 -7.74
C ALA A 102 7.12 -5.05 -7.98
N ASN A 103 6.78 -6.14 -7.28
CA ASN A 103 5.47 -6.79 -7.39
C ASN A 103 4.32 -5.87 -6.96
N GLU A 104 4.48 -5.07 -5.90
CA GLU A 104 3.45 -4.15 -5.42
C GLU A 104 3.21 -2.98 -6.39
N ILE A 105 4.28 -2.46 -7.03
CA ILE A 105 4.19 -1.45 -8.08
C ILE A 105 3.49 -2.03 -9.31
N GLU A 106 3.93 -3.19 -9.80
CA GLU A 106 3.34 -3.86 -10.98
C GLU A 106 1.85 -4.19 -10.77
N ALA A 107 1.49 -4.64 -9.57
CA ALA A 107 0.12 -4.93 -9.18
C ALA A 107 -0.72 -3.67 -8.88
N LYS A 108 -0.12 -2.47 -8.96
CA LYS A 108 -0.75 -1.17 -8.61
C LYS A 108 -1.29 -1.13 -7.17
N LEU A 109 -0.71 -1.93 -6.28
CA LEU A 109 -0.98 -1.85 -4.84
C LEU A 109 -0.28 -0.63 -4.23
N VAL A 110 0.81 -0.20 -4.84
CA VAL A 110 1.48 1.08 -4.61
C VAL A 110 1.47 1.87 -5.92
N ASP A 111 1.17 3.17 -5.85
CA ASP A 111 1.25 4.04 -7.01
C ASP A 111 2.70 4.54 -7.17
N GLY A 112 3.44 3.92 -8.09
CA GLY A 112 4.84 4.25 -8.36
C GLY A 112 5.07 5.65 -8.95
N VAL A 113 4.02 6.34 -9.40
CA VAL A 113 4.11 7.68 -10.01
C VAL A 113 3.42 8.77 -9.19
N ALA A 114 2.63 8.40 -8.17
CA ALA A 114 2.00 9.36 -7.26
C ALA A 114 3.04 10.20 -6.50
N SER A 115 2.71 11.48 -6.31
CA SER A 115 3.49 12.38 -5.47
C SER A 115 2.70 12.72 -4.20
N PRO A 116 3.31 12.57 -3.01
CA PRO A 116 2.68 12.95 -1.74
C PRO A 116 2.47 14.46 -1.67
N VAL A 117 1.57 14.90 -0.79
CA VAL A 117 1.31 16.33 -0.55
C VAL A 117 1.17 16.64 0.93
N VAL A 118 1.51 17.86 1.33
CA VAL A 118 1.14 18.40 2.64
C VAL A 118 -0.35 18.74 2.59
N GLU A 119 -1.19 17.94 3.26
CA GLU A 119 -2.64 18.13 3.29
C GLU A 119 -3.02 19.30 4.19
N ARG A 120 -2.41 19.38 5.38
CA ARG A 120 -2.62 20.47 6.35
C ARG A 120 -1.37 20.69 7.18
N SER A 121 -1.19 21.91 7.68
CA SER A 121 -0.15 22.25 8.64
C SER A 121 -0.67 23.30 9.62
N SER A 122 -0.30 23.17 10.90
CA SER A 122 -0.69 24.08 11.97
C SER A 122 0.39 24.09 13.05
N GLY A 123 0.95 25.27 13.33
CA GLY A 123 2.10 25.42 14.22
C GLY A 123 3.23 24.46 13.84
N CYS A 124 3.77 23.75 14.82
CA CYS A 124 4.87 22.80 14.64
C CYS A 124 4.47 21.43 14.04
N THR A 125 3.26 21.29 13.48
CA THR A 125 2.75 20.00 12.98
C THR A 125 2.30 20.07 11.52
N ALA A 126 2.43 18.96 10.79
CA ALA A 126 1.87 18.77 9.47
C ALA A 126 1.28 17.36 9.28
N VAL A 127 0.32 17.24 8.38
CA VAL A 127 -0.22 15.97 7.91
C VAL A 127 0.07 15.81 6.43
N ILE A 128 0.69 14.69 6.10
CA ILE A 128 1.06 14.32 4.73
C ILE A 128 0.05 13.30 4.22
N ASP A 129 -0.62 13.62 3.11
CA ASP A 129 -1.33 12.62 2.31
C ASP A 129 -0.31 11.96 1.39
N GLY A 130 -0.03 10.69 1.65
CA GLY A 130 0.93 9.90 0.89
C GLY A 130 0.45 9.57 -0.53
N ARG A 131 -0.85 9.70 -0.84
CA ARG A 131 -1.45 9.33 -2.13
C ARG A 131 -1.07 7.94 -2.64
N ASN A 132 -0.88 7.02 -1.71
CA ASN A 132 -0.40 5.66 -1.96
C ASN A 132 0.94 5.60 -2.73
N ALA A 133 1.77 6.65 -2.65
CA ALA A 133 3.09 6.69 -3.25
C ALA A 133 4.07 5.75 -2.53
N LEU A 134 5.21 5.49 -3.18
CA LEU A 134 6.33 4.78 -2.56
C LEU A 134 6.75 5.42 -1.23
N GLY A 135 6.90 4.61 -0.18
CA GLY A 135 7.17 5.10 1.18
C GLY A 135 8.38 6.03 1.28
N ALA A 136 9.47 5.74 0.55
CA ALA A 136 10.64 6.62 0.49
C ALA A 136 10.31 8.03 -0.04
N VAL A 137 9.42 8.13 -1.03
CA VAL A 137 8.96 9.41 -1.62
C VAL A 137 8.16 10.19 -0.60
N VAL A 138 7.23 9.52 0.09
CA VAL A 138 6.40 10.11 1.16
C VAL A 138 7.28 10.63 2.30
N CYS A 139 8.22 9.80 2.77
CA CYS A 139 9.10 10.17 3.88
C CYS A 139 10.05 11.31 3.53
N ASN A 140 10.50 11.43 2.28
CA ASN A 140 11.34 12.56 1.87
C ASN A 140 10.60 13.90 1.99
N LEU A 141 9.35 13.98 1.51
CA LEU A 141 8.53 15.18 1.70
C LEU A 141 8.22 15.44 3.19
N ALA A 142 7.90 14.38 3.94
CA ALA A 142 7.61 14.49 5.37
C ALA A 142 8.83 15.02 6.14
N MET A 143 10.03 14.51 5.85
CA MET A 143 11.26 14.94 6.51
C MET A 143 11.61 16.39 6.16
N GLU A 144 11.49 16.79 4.89
CA GLU A 144 11.68 18.18 4.48
C GLU A 144 10.71 19.12 5.22
N THR A 145 9.45 18.70 5.33
CA THR A 145 8.40 19.44 6.06
C THR A 145 8.73 19.56 7.55
N ALA A 146 9.10 18.46 8.21
CA ALA A 146 9.47 18.44 9.62
C ALA A 146 10.70 19.31 9.89
N LEU A 147 11.72 19.27 9.03
CA LEU A 147 12.90 20.12 9.14
C LEU A 147 12.55 21.60 8.99
N ARG A 148 11.65 21.96 8.06
CA ARG A 148 11.16 23.33 7.90
C ARG A 148 10.45 23.81 9.17
N LEU A 149 9.51 23.00 9.69
CA LEU A 149 8.76 23.33 10.90
C LEU A 149 9.67 23.43 12.14
N ALA A 150 10.65 22.55 12.27
CA ALA A 150 11.61 22.57 13.37
C ALA A 150 12.48 23.84 13.36
N LYS A 151 12.85 24.35 12.18
CA LYS A 151 13.58 25.62 12.07
C LYS A 151 12.74 26.82 12.55
N GLU A 152 11.42 26.78 12.34
CA GLU A 152 10.52 27.87 12.68
C GLU A 152 10.04 27.81 14.14
N HIS A 153 9.75 26.62 14.64
CA HIS A 153 9.08 26.41 15.93
C HIS A 153 9.94 25.66 16.96
N GLY A 154 11.18 25.30 16.63
CA GLY A 154 12.07 24.49 17.47
C GLY A 154 11.80 22.98 17.41
N VAL A 155 10.61 22.57 16.95
CA VAL A 155 10.22 21.17 16.72
C VAL A 155 9.34 21.08 15.47
N GLY A 156 9.38 19.95 14.78
CA GLY A 156 8.51 19.65 13.64
C GLY A 156 8.03 18.21 13.75
N VAL A 157 6.72 18.01 13.63
CA VAL A 157 6.04 16.70 13.67
C VAL A 157 5.26 16.47 12.39
#